data_AF-W4GKP9-F1
#
_entry.id   AF-W4GKP9-F1
#
_cell.length_a   1.000
_cell.length_b   1.000
_cell.length_c   1.000
_cell.angle_alpha   90.00
_cell.angle_beta   90.00
_cell.angle_gamma   90.00
#
_symmetry.space_group_name_H-M   'P 1'
#
loop_
_entity.id
_entity.type
_entity.pdbx_description
1 polymer ?
#
loop_
_entity_poly.entity_id
_entity_poly.type
_entity_poly.pdbx_seq_one_letter_code
_entity_poly.pdbx_strand_id
1 'polypeptide(L)'
;MELQDPARPRTFAWQDGSSRRSPEHWKVPNLNCRSIWLCWFMDDSDLGICPFRFLTPVDVTNWRCLAKYRHVLTTLVQIAIDRQLAPSEAAIATLSRPQLKALFVPSFRVLKLGVPMEVMSEMDTNSIAAVHKVLTSTDALHP
;
A
#
# COMPACT_ATOMS: atom_id res chain seq x y z
N MET A 1 35.57 1.50 -2.23
CA MET A 1 34.46 1.71 -1.29
C MET A 1 33.34 2.30 -2.11
N GLU A 2 32.46 1.45 -2.65
CA GLU A 2 31.44 1.88 -3.61
C GLU A 2 30.41 2.77 -2.90
N LEU A 3 30.33 4.02 -3.35
CA LEU A 3 29.32 4.98 -2.93
C LEU A 3 27.95 4.43 -3.32
N GLN A 4 27.18 3.98 -2.34
CA GLN A 4 25.75 3.72 -2.54
C GLN A 4 25.10 5.03 -2.99
N ASP A 5 24.71 5.07 -4.26
CA ASP A 5 23.87 6.10 -4.86
C ASP A 5 22.56 6.18 -4.05
N PRO A 6 22.26 7.30 -3.38
CA PRO A 6 21.10 7.42 -2.50
C PRO A 6 19.76 7.28 -3.24
N ALA A 7 19.77 7.30 -4.58
CA ALA A 7 18.59 7.08 -5.41
C ALA A 7 18.29 5.61 -5.71
N ARG A 8 19.20 4.67 -5.42
CA ARG A 8 18.99 3.25 -5.71
C ARG A 8 18.32 2.57 -4.52
N PRO A 9 17.09 2.04 -4.68
CA PRO A 9 16.45 1.27 -3.63
C PRO A 9 17.39 0.14 -3.18
N ARG A 10 17.54 -0.04 -1.88
CA ARG A 10 18.32 -1.14 -1.32
C ARG A 10 17.80 -2.47 -1.90
N THR A 11 18.73 -3.26 -2.41
CA THR A 11 18.45 -4.62 -2.90
C THR A 11 19.15 -5.65 -2.01
N PHE A 12 18.57 -6.84 -1.93
CA PHE A 12 18.99 -7.95 -1.10
C PHE A 12 19.29 -9.14 -2.00
N ALA A 13 20.43 -9.79 -1.80
CA ALA A 13 20.77 -11.03 -2.48
C ALA A 13 19.99 -12.19 -1.86
N TRP A 14 19.36 -13.01 -2.71
CA TRP A 14 18.65 -14.23 -2.32
C TRP A 14 19.52 -15.46 -2.61
N GLN A 15 19.21 -16.59 -1.96
CA GLN A 15 19.97 -17.84 -2.12
C GLN A 15 19.98 -18.38 -3.56
N ASP A 16 18.96 -18.05 -4.36
CA ASP A 16 18.88 -18.39 -5.79
C ASP A 16 19.78 -17.52 -6.69
N GLY A 17 20.54 -16.59 -6.11
CA GLY A 17 21.41 -15.65 -6.82
C GLY A 17 20.69 -14.42 -7.37
N SER A 18 19.38 -14.30 -7.18
CA SER A 18 18.62 -13.11 -7.59
C SER A 18 18.83 -11.94 -6.62
N SER A 19 18.65 -10.71 -7.12
CA SER A 19 18.66 -9.49 -6.32
C SER A 19 17.25 -8.92 -6.26
N ARG A 20 16.71 -8.73 -5.05
CA ARG A 20 15.30 -8.34 -4.85
C ARG A 20 15.16 -7.17 -3.87
N ARG A 21 14.00 -6.52 -3.83
CA ARG A 21 13.73 -5.34 -2.98
C ARG A 21 13.33 -5.66 -1.54
N SER A 22 13.27 -6.94 -1.17
CA SER A 22 13.10 -7.37 0.21
C SER A 22 14.04 -8.55 0.54
N PRO A 23 14.40 -8.77 1.81
CA PRO A 23 15.11 -9.96 2.26
C PRO A 23 14.29 -11.23 1.97
N GLU A 24 14.96 -12.33 1.66
CA GLU A 24 14.31 -13.61 1.32
C GLU A 24 13.37 -14.15 2.40
N HIS A 25 13.73 -13.95 3.67
CA HIS A 25 12.92 -14.36 4.82
C HIS A 25 11.87 -13.32 5.23
N TRP A 26 11.87 -12.14 4.58
CA TRP A 26 10.89 -11.10 4.87
C TRP A 26 9.52 -11.52 4.35
N LYS A 27 8.51 -11.31 5.20
CA LYS A 27 7.12 -11.55 4.85
C LYS A 27 6.40 -10.22 4.86
N VAL A 28 5.56 -10.02 3.84
CA VAL A 28 4.63 -8.89 3.79
C VAL A 28 3.81 -8.89 5.08
N PRO A 29 3.91 -7.84 5.92
CA PRO A 29 3.34 -7.86 7.26
C PRO A 29 1.82 -7.74 7.20
N ASN A 30 1.12 -8.50 8.03
CA ASN A 30 -0.33 -8.42 8.15
C ASN A 30 -0.73 -7.23 9.04
N LEU A 31 -0.80 -6.05 8.45
CA LEU A 31 -1.12 -4.79 9.13
C LEU A 31 -2.55 -4.34 8.82
N ASN A 32 -3.08 -3.44 9.66
CA ASN A 32 -4.32 -2.73 9.35
C ASN A 32 -4.13 -1.77 8.14
N CYS A 33 -5.24 -1.34 7.54
CA CYS A 33 -5.26 -0.52 6.33
C CYS A 33 -4.55 0.84 6.52
N ARG A 34 -4.58 1.40 7.73
CA ARG A 34 -3.91 2.68 8.03
C ARG A 34 -2.40 2.52 8.10
N SER A 35 -1.92 1.44 8.71
CA SER A 35 -0.49 1.14 8.82
C SER A 35 0.10 0.79 7.46
N ILE A 36 -0.61 0.01 6.65
CA ILE A 36 -0.12 -0.34 5.31
C ILE A 36 -0.12 0.85 4.35
N TRP A 37 -1.05 1.80 4.50
CA TRP A 37 -0.99 3.11 3.82
C TRP A 37 0.32 3.84 4.08
N LEU A 38 0.81 3.80 5.33
CA LEU A 38 2.10 4.40 5.67
C LEU A 38 3.27 3.65 5.01
N CYS A 39 3.28 2.32 5.06
CA CYS A 39 4.31 1.49 4.39
C CYS A 39 4.28 1.60 2.86
N TRP A 40 3.15 2.00 2.26
CA TRP A 40 3.04 2.24 0.82
C TRP A 40 3.86 3.44 0.35
N PHE A 41 3.93 4.47 1.21
CA PHE A 41 4.58 5.73 0.89
C PHE A 41 5.97 5.88 1.48
N MET A 42 6.16 5.41 2.70
CA MET A 42 7.41 5.52 3.44
C MET A 42 8.18 4.22 3.37
N ASP A 43 9.50 4.34 3.42
CA ASP A 43 10.38 3.22 3.69
C ASP A 43 10.16 2.69 5.11
N ASP A 44 10.42 1.40 5.28
CA ASP A 44 10.58 0.81 6.61
C ASP A 44 12.02 1.08 7.04
N SER A 45 12.22 2.09 7.89
CA SER A 45 13.55 2.52 8.33
C SER A 45 14.31 1.43 9.07
N ASP A 46 13.61 0.50 9.73
CA ASP A 46 14.23 -0.49 10.60
C ASP A 46 14.76 -1.68 9.79
N LEU A 47 14.03 -2.05 8.73
CA LEU A 47 14.42 -3.15 7.83
C LEU A 47 15.07 -2.67 6.53
N GLY A 48 15.04 -1.37 6.25
CA GLY A 48 15.50 -0.78 4.99
C GLY A 48 14.68 -1.22 3.78
N ILE A 49 13.39 -1.54 3.98
CA ILE A 49 12.49 -1.97 2.91
C ILE A 49 11.97 -0.73 2.20
N CYS A 50 12.07 -0.71 0.87
CA CYS A 50 11.54 0.38 0.08
C CYS A 50 10.01 0.51 0.26
N PRO A 51 9.41 1.69 -0.02
CA PRO A 51 7.97 1.82 0.03
C PRO A 51 7.26 0.72 -0.78
N PHE A 52 6.20 0.13 -0.21
CA PHE A 52 5.59 -1.09 -0.72
C PHE A 52 5.01 -0.93 -2.13
N ARG A 53 4.73 0.30 -2.56
CA ARG A 53 4.32 0.61 -3.94
C ARG A 53 5.33 0.16 -4.99
N PHE A 54 6.61 0.04 -4.63
CA PHE A 54 7.68 -0.43 -5.49
C PHE A 54 7.92 -1.94 -5.42
N LEU A 55 7.30 -2.67 -4.48
CA LEU A 55 7.44 -4.12 -4.41
C LEU A 55 6.63 -4.79 -5.54
N THR A 56 7.22 -5.79 -6.16
CA THR A 56 6.60 -6.64 -7.19
C THR A 56 6.37 -8.06 -6.66
N PRO A 57 5.59 -8.92 -7.33
CA PRO A 57 5.39 -10.30 -6.90
C PRO A 57 6.68 -11.11 -6.75
N VAL A 58 7.73 -10.80 -7.51
CA VAL A 58 9.03 -11.47 -7.37
C VAL A 58 9.76 -11.00 -6.12
N ASP A 59 9.51 -9.80 -5.62
CA ASP A 59 10.22 -9.27 -4.46
C ASP A 59 9.79 -9.90 -3.14
N VAL A 60 8.74 -10.73 -3.12
CA VAL A 60 8.13 -11.22 -1.88
C VAL A 60 7.72 -12.68 -1.98
N THR A 61 7.81 -13.41 -0.86
CA THR A 61 7.37 -14.81 -0.79
C THR A 61 5.84 -14.96 -0.75
N ASN A 62 5.13 -13.99 -0.18
CA ASN A 62 3.66 -13.98 -0.10
C ASN A 62 3.04 -12.89 -0.99
N TRP A 63 3.17 -13.06 -2.31
CA TRP A 63 2.70 -12.08 -3.31
C TRP A 63 1.20 -11.82 -3.24
N ARG A 64 0.39 -12.78 -2.78
CA ARG A 64 -1.07 -12.61 -2.67
C ARG A 64 -1.45 -11.53 -1.66
N CYS A 65 -0.71 -11.40 -0.57
CA CYS A 65 -0.91 -10.29 0.37
C CYS A 65 -0.56 -8.94 -0.27
N LEU A 66 0.56 -8.88 -0.99
CA LEU A 66 0.95 -7.67 -1.71
C LEU A 66 -0.07 -7.26 -2.78
N ALA A 67 -0.64 -8.22 -3.51
CA ALA A 67 -1.69 -7.96 -4.51
C ALA A 67 -2.93 -7.32 -3.88
N LYS A 68 -3.39 -7.84 -2.72
CA LYS A 68 -4.49 -7.24 -1.97
C LYS A 68 -4.19 -5.81 -1.54
N TYR A 69 -2.96 -5.58 -1.05
CA TYR A 69 -2.56 -4.26 -0.58
C TYR A 69 -2.51 -3.28 -1.73
N ARG A 70 -1.95 -3.70 -2.87
CA ARG A 70 -1.92 -2.89 -4.07
C ARG A 70 -3.31 -2.46 -4.48
N HIS A 71 -4.25 -3.39 -4.64
CA HIS A 71 -5.62 -3.05 -5.04
C HIS A 71 -6.28 -2.03 -4.09
N VAL A 72 -6.26 -2.27 -2.78
CA VAL A 72 -6.86 -1.35 -1.79
C VAL A 72 -6.19 0.02 -1.82
N LEU A 73 -4.85 0.06 -1.85
CA LEU A 73 -4.13 1.31 -1.71
C LEU A 73 -4.11 2.13 -3.00
N THR A 74 -4.08 1.50 -4.18
CA THR A 74 -4.28 2.22 -5.44
C THR A 74 -5.65 2.87 -5.50
N THR A 75 -6.70 2.21 -5.00
CA THR A 75 -8.04 2.80 -4.92
C THR A 75 -8.08 4.00 -3.98
N LEU A 76 -7.46 3.92 -2.80
CA LEU A 76 -7.37 5.06 -1.88
C LEU A 76 -6.56 6.24 -2.45
N VAL A 77 -5.51 5.96 -3.22
CA VAL A 77 -4.73 6.97 -3.94
C VAL A 77 -5.57 7.64 -5.01
N GLN A 78 -6.28 6.85 -5.83
CA GLN A 78 -7.15 7.37 -6.87
C GLN A 78 -8.25 8.27 -6.27
N ILE A 79 -8.87 7.84 -5.18
CA ILE A 79 -9.84 8.64 -4.44
C ILE A 79 -9.25 9.97 -3.96
N ALA A 80 -8.01 9.96 -3.45
CA ALA A 80 -7.35 11.19 -3.02
C ALA A 80 -7.17 12.17 -4.18
N ILE A 81 -6.85 11.66 -5.37
CA ILE A 81 -6.65 12.45 -6.58
C ILE A 81 -7.98 12.97 -7.13
N ASP A 82 -8.98 12.09 -7.30
CA ASP A 82 -10.30 12.43 -7.84
C ASP A 82 -11.04 13.46 -6.99
N ARG A 83 -10.82 13.41 -5.67
CA ARG A 83 -11.39 14.38 -4.71
C ARG A 83 -10.52 15.62 -4.51
N GLN A 84 -9.46 15.78 -5.32
CA GLN A 84 -8.53 16.91 -5.28
C GLN A 84 -7.88 17.11 -3.90
N LEU A 85 -7.76 16.04 -3.11
CA LEU A 85 -7.05 16.05 -1.82
C LEU A 85 -5.53 16.02 -2.01
N ALA A 86 -5.08 15.52 -3.16
CA ALA A 86 -3.69 15.58 -3.62
C ALA A 86 -3.65 15.68 -5.15
N PRO A 87 -2.64 16.35 -5.74
CA PRO A 87 -2.58 16.56 -7.19
C PRO A 87 -2.09 15.33 -7.97
N SER A 88 -1.34 14.42 -7.34
CA SER A 88 -0.83 13.19 -7.96
C SER A 88 -0.30 12.22 -6.90
N GLU A 89 -0.11 10.94 -7.26
CA GLU A 89 0.53 9.96 -6.37
C GLU A 89 1.96 10.38 -5.99
N ALA A 90 2.70 10.99 -6.92
CA ALA A 90 4.05 11.51 -6.66
C ALA A 90 4.04 12.60 -5.57
N ALA A 91 3.06 13.50 -5.58
CA ALA A 91 2.91 14.50 -4.52
C ALA A 91 2.51 13.90 -3.17
N ILE A 92 1.71 12.82 -3.17
CA ILE A 92 1.41 12.07 -1.93
C ILE A 92 2.69 11.45 -1.37
N ALA A 93 3.54 10.90 -2.23
CA ALA A 93 4.80 10.28 -1.83
C ALA A 93 5.82 11.24 -1.19
N THR A 94 5.68 12.55 -1.39
CA THR A 94 6.53 13.56 -0.73
C THR A 94 5.98 14.06 0.61
N LEU A 95 4.79 13.60 1.02
CA LEU A 95 4.17 14.03 2.27
C LEU A 95 4.89 13.44 3.49
N SER A 96 4.97 14.24 4.55
CA SER A 96 5.45 13.78 5.86
C SER A 96 4.48 12.75 6.47
N ARG A 97 4.98 11.96 7.43
CA ARG A 97 4.17 10.96 8.14
C ARG A 97 2.86 11.53 8.74
N PRO A 98 2.84 12.71 9.39
CA PRO A 98 1.58 13.31 9.87
C PRO A 98 0.62 13.66 8.72
N GLN A 99 1.12 14.18 7.60
CA GLN A 99 0.31 14.52 6.44
C GLN A 99 -0.28 13.27 5.77
N LEU A 100 0.50 12.20 5.63
CA LEU A 100 0.00 10.90 5.15
C LEU A 100 -1.11 10.34 6.05
N LYS A 101 -0.94 10.43 7.38
CA LYS A 101 -1.98 10.03 8.34
C LYS A 101 -3.24 10.87 8.23
N ALA A 102 -3.10 12.17 7.95
CA ALA A 102 -4.21 13.10 7.79
C ALA A 102 -4.95 12.86 6.47
N LEU A 103 -4.25 12.60 5.37
CA LEU A 103 -4.81 12.32 4.05
C LEU A 103 -5.58 11.00 4.00
N PHE A 104 -5.14 9.98 4.75
CA PHE A 104 -5.84 8.69 4.83
C PHE A 104 -7.30 8.83 5.29
N VAL A 105 -7.58 9.70 6.28
CA VAL A 105 -8.90 9.82 6.89
C VAL A 105 -10.00 10.25 5.89
N PRO A 106 -9.86 11.36 5.14
CA PRO A 106 -10.84 11.75 4.13
C PRO A 106 -10.90 10.76 2.96
N SER A 107 -9.77 10.21 2.47
CA SER A 107 -9.79 9.22 1.39
C SER A 107 -10.57 7.96 1.78
N PHE A 108 -10.33 7.45 2.99
CA PHE A 108 -11.03 6.27 3.50
C PHE A 108 -12.51 6.55 3.79
N ARG A 109 -12.86 7.79 4.19
CA ARG A 109 -14.26 8.19 4.35
C ARG A 109 -15.00 8.18 3.02
N VAL A 110 -14.40 8.69 1.96
CA VAL A 110 -14.99 8.66 0.62
C VAL A 110 -15.16 7.23 0.13
N LEU A 111 -14.17 6.36 0.37
CA LEU A 111 -14.30 4.93 0.12
C LEU A 111 -15.53 4.35 0.84
N LYS A 112 -15.70 4.64 2.14
CA LYS A 112 -16.86 4.21 2.93
C LYS A 112 -18.19 4.67 2.35
N LEU A 113 -18.28 5.90 1.87
CA LEU A 113 -19.52 6.46 1.31
C LEU A 113 -19.86 5.89 -0.08
N GLY A 114 -18.88 5.38 -0.82
CA GLY A 114 -19.09 4.74 -2.12
C GLY A 114 -19.50 3.27 -2.04
N VAL A 115 -19.48 2.69 -0.84
CA VAL A 115 -19.80 1.28 -0.59
C VAL A 115 -21.29 1.14 -0.26
N PRO A 116 -22.03 0.20 -0.88
CA PRO A 116 -23.43 -0.05 -0.54
C PRO A 116 -23.62 -0.36 0.95
N MET A 117 -24.71 0.13 1.54
CA MET A 117 -24.99 0.00 2.98
C MET A 117 -24.95 -1.45 3.46
N GLU A 118 -25.34 -2.39 2.58
CA GLU A 118 -25.40 -3.84 2.84
C GLU A 118 -24.04 -4.44 3.17
N VAL A 119 -22.96 -3.91 2.55
CA VAL A 119 -21.58 -4.38 2.74
C VAL A 119 -20.72 -3.42 3.55
N MET A 120 -21.24 -2.22 3.89
CA MET A 120 -20.52 -1.20 4.65
C MET A 120 -20.16 -1.64 6.09
N SER A 121 -21.01 -2.47 6.73
CA SER A 121 -20.77 -2.99 8.08
C SER A 121 -19.55 -3.93 8.16
N GLU A 122 -19.17 -4.55 7.04
CA GLU A 122 -17.98 -5.41 6.95
C GLU A 122 -16.69 -4.59 6.85
N MET A 123 -16.76 -3.29 6.52
CA MET A 123 -15.57 -2.49 6.23
C MET A 123 -14.91 -1.91 7.49
N ASP A 124 -14.20 -2.79 8.20
CA ASP A 124 -13.32 -2.42 9.30
C ASP A 124 -11.95 -1.94 8.77
N THR A 125 -11.54 -0.72 9.18
CA THR A 125 -10.20 -0.17 8.95
C THR A 125 -9.07 -1.07 9.46
N ASN A 126 -9.36 -1.94 10.44
CA ASN A 126 -8.41 -2.87 11.04
C ASN A 126 -8.12 -4.08 10.15
N SER A 127 -8.97 -4.37 9.14
CA SER A 127 -8.82 -5.53 8.27
C SER A 127 -8.77 -5.13 6.81
N ILE A 128 -7.55 -5.05 6.25
CA ILE A 128 -7.36 -4.85 4.82
C ILE A 128 -7.97 -5.97 3.98
N ALA A 129 -8.09 -7.19 4.52
CA ALA A 129 -8.78 -8.29 3.87
C ALA A 129 -10.28 -8.00 3.71
N ALA A 130 -10.91 -7.39 4.73
CA ALA A 130 -12.31 -6.99 4.67
C ALA A 130 -12.52 -5.84 3.67
N VAL A 131 -11.66 -4.81 3.71
CA VAL A 131 -11.68 -3.71 2.73
C VAL A 131 -11.52 -4.24 1.30
N HIS A 132 -10.56 -5.14 1.07
CA HIS A 132 -10.35 -5.76 -0.24
C HIS A 132 -11.56 -6.56 -0.71
N LYS A 133 -12.18 -7.35 0.18
CA LYS A 133 -13.39 -8.13 -0.15
C LYS A 133 -14.51 -7.20 -0.63
N VAL A 134 -14.76 -6.13 0.12
CA VAL A 134 -15.77 -5.12 -0.23
C VAL A 134 -15.48 -4.51 -1.60
N LEU A 135 -14.24 -4.10 -1.87
CA LEU A 135 -13.87 -3.53 -3.18
C LEU A 135 -14.10 -4.50 -4.33
N THR A 136 -13.66 -5.75 -4.18
CA THR A 136 -13.88 -6.77 -5.22
C THR A 136 -15.36 -7.08 -5.44
N SER A 137 -16.19 -6.97 -4.40
CA SER A 137 -17.64 -7.12 -4.53
C SER A 137 -18.27 -5.93 -5.24
N THR A 138 -17.79 -4.71 -5.02
CA THR A 138 -18.30 -3.51 -5.71
C THR A 138 -17.88 -3.46 -7.18
N ASP A 139 -16.62 -3.80 -7.50
CA ASP A 139 -16.14 -3.88 -8.89
C ASP A 139 -16.93 -4.93 -9.70
N ALA A 140 -17.31 -6.05 -9.08
CA ALA A 140 -18.11 -7.08 -9.73
C ALA A 140 -19.56 -6.62 -10.04
N LEU A 141 -20.06 -5.58 -9.37
CA LEU A 141 -21.40 -5.03 -9.59
C LEU A 141 -21.42 -3.94 -10.68
N HIS A 142 -20.26 -3.38 -11.03
CA HIS A 142 -20.12 -2.34 -12.05
C HIS A 142 -19.00 -2.72 -13.05
N PRO A 143 -19.29 -3.63 -14.01
CA PRO A 143 -18.32 -4.08 -15.02
C PRO A 143 -17.99 -3.04 -16.08
#